data_AF-A0AA97HXS0-F1
#
_entry.id   AF-A0AA97HXS0-F1
#
_cell.length_a   1.000
_cell.length_b   1.000
_cell.length_c   1.000
_cell.angle_alpha   90.00
_cell.angle_beta   90.00
_cell.angle_gamma   90.00
#
_symmetry.space_group_name_H-M   'P 1'
#
loop_
_entity.id
_entity.type
_entity.pdbx_description
1 polymer ?
#
loop_
_entity_poly.entity_id
_entity_poly.type
_entity_poly.pdbx_seq_one_letter_code
_entity_poly.pdbx_strand_id
1 'polypeptide(L)'
;MNIKVLLPKTRESKKLLSLMDEYREQESLVKSLSEDMKSGKEKVKKAEKIRVAKNLVKAGVSTDVILRASGLTVDELGECEN
;
A
#
# COMPACT_ATOMS: atom_id res chain seq x y z
N MET A 1 -20.22 -0.23 -23.86
CA MET A 1 -21.32 -1.17 -24.20
C MET A 1 -21.38 -2.24 -23.11
N ASN A 2 -22.54 -2.53 -22.50
CA ASN A 2 -22.64 -3.55 -21.45
C ASN A 2 -22.95 -4.92 -22.09
N ILE A 3 -21.92 -5.75 -22.33
CA ILE A 3 -22.09 -7.01 -23.07
C ILE A 3 -23.05 -8.00 -22.39
N LYS A 4 -23.27 -7.86 -21.07
CA LYS A 4 -24.19 -8.69 -20.30
C LYS A 4 -25.63 -8.62 -20.82
N VAL A 5 -26.04 -7.48 -21.39
CA VAL A 5 -27.41 -7.29 -21.92
C VAL A 5 -27.67 -8.03 -23.24
N LEU A 6 -26.61 -8.52 -23.88
CA LEU A 6 -26.68 -9.27 -25.14
C LEU A 6 -26.70 -10.79 -24.92
N LEU A 7 -26.59 -11.25 -23.67
CA LEU A 7 -26.55 -12.67 -23.36
C LEU A 7 -27.97 -13.29 -23.45
N PRO A 8 -28.14 -14.40 -24.18
CA PRO A 8 -29.42 -15.10 -24.24
C PRO A 8 -29.76 -15.71 -22.87
N LYS A 9 -31.05 -15.91 -22.56
CA LYS A 9 -31.50 -16.42 -21.26
C LYS A 9 -31.38 -17.95 -21.13
N THR A 10 -30.17 -18.47 -21.31
CA THR A 10 -29.85 -19.90 -21.20
C THR A 10 -29.12 -20.23 -19.89
N ARG A 11 -29.01 -21.52 -19.56
CA ARG A 11 -28.25 -21.99 -18.38
C ARG A 11 -26.77 -21.64 -18.50
N GLU A 12 -26.22 -21.76 -19.69
CA GLU A 12 -24.83 -21.50 -20.03
C GLU A 12 -24.52 -20.01 -19.86
N SER A 13 -25.43 -19.14 -20.29
CA SER A 13 -25.28 -17.69 -20.17
C SER A 13 -25.29 -17.23 -18.71
N LYS A 14 -26.05 -17.89 -17.83
CA LYS A 14 -26.02 -17.65 -16.38
C LYS A 14 -24.67 -18.04 -15.76
N LYS A 15 -24.08 -19.16 -16.18
CA LYS A 15 -22.74 -19.59 -15.74
C LYS A 15 -21.68 -18.58 -16.19
N LEU A 16 -21.75 -18.13 -17.45
CA LEU A 16 -20.85 -17.13 -17.98
C LEU A 16 -20.95 -15.80 -17.22
N LEU A 17 -22.17 -15.36 -16.89
CA LEU A 17 -22.39 -14.14 -16.10
C LEU A 17 -21.75 -14.25 -14.71
N SER A 18 -21.96 -15.37 -14.01
CA SER A 18 -21.33 -15.63 -12.71
C SER A 18 -19.81 -15.62 -12.79
N LEU A 19 -19.24 -16.22 -13.85
CA LEU A 19 -17.80 -16.22 -14.07
C LEU A 19 -17.26 -14.82 -14.33
N MET A 20 -17.96 -13.99 -15.12
CA MET A 20 -17.58 -12.60 -15.35
C MET A 20 -17.59 -11.75 -14.08
N ASP A 21 -18.53 -12.02 -13.18
CA ASP A 21 -18.61 -11.33 -11.88
C ASP A 21 -17.45 -11.76 -10.97
N GLU A 22 -17.16 -13.07 -10.90
CA GLU A 22 -16.01 -13.59 -10.15
C GLU A 22 -14.67 -13.02 -10.67
N TYR A 23 -14.46 -12.97 -11.99
CA TYR A 23 -13.25 -12.36 -12.57
C TYR A 23 -13.11 -10.87 -12.24
N ARG A 24 -14.22 -10.13 -12.22
CA ARG A 24 -14.21 -8.71 -11.83
C ARG A 24 -13.83 -8.54 -10.36
N GLU A 25 -14.36 -9.39 -9.49
CA GLU A 25 -14.00 -9.39 -8.07
C GLU A 25 -12.51 -9.71 -7.89
N GLN A 26 -11.99 -10.72 -8.59
CA GLN A 26 -10.57 -11.06 -8.59
C GLN A 26 -9.69 -9.90 -9.07
N GLU A 27 -10.06 -9.22 -10.16
CA GLU A 27 -9.34 -8.05 -10.67
C GLU A 27 -9.29 -6.93 -9.62
N SER A 28 -10.41 -6.67 -8.95
CA SER A 28 -10.49 -5.68 -7.86
C SER A 28 -9.60 -6.06 -6.68
N LEU A 29 -9.56 -7.33 -6.29
CA LEU A 29 -8.72 -7.83 -5.20
C LEU A 29 -7.23 -7.72 -5.55
N VAL A 30 -6.84 -8.09 -6.77
CA VAL A 30 -5.45 -7.95 -7.24
C VAL A 30 -5.00 -6.49 -7.21
N LYS A 31 -5.87 -5.58 -7.66
CA LYS A 31 -5.59 -4.14 -7.61
C LYS A 31 -5.41 -3.64 -6.17
N SER A 32 -6.35 -3.97 -5.28
CA SER A 32 -6.29 -3.58 -3.86
C SER A 32 -5.01 -4.11 -3.20
N LEU A 33 -4.70 -5.39 -3.42
CA LEU A 33 -3.51 -6.01 -2.84
C LEU A 33 -2.22 -5.36 -3.34
N SER A 34 -2.17 -4.98 -4.63
CA SER A 34 -1.02 -4.27 -5.20
C SER A 34 -0.81 -2.89 -4.55
N GLU A 35 -1.91 -2.14 -4.36
CA GLU A 35 -1.90 -0.84 -3.67
C GLU A 35 -1.47 -0.99 -2.20
N ASP A 36 -1.99 -2.00 -1.50
CA ASP A 36 -1.63 -2.32 -0.12
C ASP A 36 -0.17 -2.72 0.02
N MET A 37 0.36 -3.54 -0.90
CA MET A 37 1.78 -3.91 -0.92
C MET A 37 2.68 -2.70 -1.13
N LYS A 38 2.29 -1.78 -2.01
CA LYS A 38 3.03 -0.52 -2.24
C LYS A 38 3.03 0.35 -0.98
N SER A 39 1.85 0.57 -0.40
CA SER A 39 1.66 1.34 0.83
C SER A 39 2.45 0.72 2.01
N GLY A 40 2.36 -0.59 2.18
CA GLY A 40 3.09 -1.34 3.21
C GLY A 40 4.60 -1.20 3.07
N LYS A 41 5.13 -1.31 1.84
CA LYS A 41 6.56 -1.12 1.56
C LYS A 41 7.04 0.28 1.95
N GLU A 42 6.26 1.32 1.64
CA GLU A 42 6.58 2.70 2.00
C GLU A 42 6.55 2.91 3.53
N LYS A 43 5.54 2.36 4.22
CA LYS A 43 5.42 2.41 5.69
C LYS A 43 6.58 1.71 6.39
N VAL A 44 6.96 0.51 5.96
CA VAL A 44 8.10 -0.24 6.53
C VAL A 44 9.41 0.52 6.32
N LYS A 45 9.64 1.05 5.11
CA LYS A 45 10.83 1.86 4.81
C LYS A 45 10.90 3.11 5.68
N LYS A 46 9.76 3.78 5.92
CA LYS A 46 9.66 4.94 6.79
C LYS A 46 9.95 4.59 8.26
N ALA A 47 9.34 3.53 8.77
CA ALA A 47 9.56 3.05 10.14
C ALA A 47 11.03 2.71 10.41
N GLU A 48 11.67 2.00 9.47
CA GLU A 48 13.09 1.66 9.58
C GLU A 48 13.99 2.91 9.54
N LYS A 49 13.67 3.88 8.68
CA LYS A 49 14.39 5.16 8.61
C LYS A 49 14.32 5.91 9.95
N ILE A 50 13.14 5.98 10.57
CA ILE A 50 12.95 6.61 11.89
C ILE A 50 13.75 5.87 12.97
N ARG A 51 13.72 4.53 12.96
CA ARG A 51 14.48 3.70 13.91
C ARG A 51 15.98 3.96 13.83
N VAL A 52 16.54 3.98 12.63
CA VAL A 52 17.97 4.29 12.40
C VAL A 52 18.29 5.72 12.84
N ALA A 53 17.46 6.70 12.48
CA ALA A 53 17.65 8.10 12.86
C ALA A 53 17.70 8.28 14.39
N LYS A 54 16.80 7.62 15.13
CA LYS A 54 16.80 7.64 16.61
C LYS A 54 18.06 7.02 17.20
N ASN A 55 18.56 5.94 16.62
CA ASN A 55 19.83 5.34 17.07
C ASN A 55 21.02 6.27 16.82
N LEU A 56 21.04 7.02 15.72
CA LEU A 56 22.06 8.01 15.44
C LEU A 56 22.02 9.19 16.43
N VAL A 57 20.83 9.66 16.80
CA VAL A 57 20.66 10.67 17.86
C VAL A 57 21.26 10.16 19.17
N LYS A 58 20.94 8.92 19.57
CA LYS A 58 21.51 8.28 20.79
C LYS A 58 23.03 8.14 20.72
N ALA A 59 23.59 7.97 19.53
CA ALA A 59 25.03 7.93 19.29
C ALA A 59 25.70 9.32 19.25
N GLY A 60 24.94 10.40 19.46
CA GLY A 60 25.46 11.77 19.50
C GLY A 60 25.64 12.42 18.13
N VAL A 61 25.07 11.85 17.07
CA VAL A 61 25.08 12.48 15.74
C VAL A 61 24.13 13.67 15.73
N SER A 62 24.58 14.79 15.14
CA SER A 62 23.79 16.03 15.07
C SER A 62 22.45 15.83 14.38
N THR A 63 21.38 16.31 15.03
CA THR A 63 20.01 16.26 14.52
C THR A 63 19.88 16.92 13.14
N ASP A 64 20.57 18.04 12.88
CA ASP A 64 20.53 18.70 11.56
C ASP A 64 21.08 17.79 10.44
N VAL A 65 22.19 17.10 10.73
CA VAL A 65 22.80 16.15 9.79
C VAL A 65 21.86 14.97 9.52
N ILE A 66 21.23 14.44 10.56
CA ILE A 66 20.28 13.34 10.46
C ILE A 66 19.06 13.75 9.62
N LEU A 67 18.44 14.90 9.92
CA LEU A 67 17.26 15.37 9.20
C LEU A 67 17.58 15.60 7.71
N ARG A 68 18.72 16.25 7.42
CA ARG A 68 19.16 16.50 6.04
C ARG A 68 19.45 15.21 5.27
N ALA A 69 20.14 14.24 5.88
CA ALA A 69 20.52 13.00 5.22
C ALA A 69 19.33 12.03 5.05
N SER A 70 18.43 12.01 6.04
CA SER A 70 17.28 11.10 6.03
C SER A 70 16.09 11.66 5.25
N GLY A 71 15.98 12.99 5.14
CA GLY A 71 14.79 13.66 4.64
C GLY A 71 13.57 13.49 5.56
N LEU A 72 13.80 13.18 6.84
CA LEU A 72 12.76 13.20 7.86
C LEU A 72 12.46 14.65 8.26
N THR A 73 11.23 14.88 8.69
CA THR A 73 10.82 16.09 9.40
C THR A 73 11.23 16.02 10.87
N VAL A 74 11.24 17.18 11.53
CA VAL A 74 11.48 17.26 12.98
C VAL A 74 10.43 16.42 13.74
N ASP A 75 9.17 16.51 13.32
CA ASP A 75 8.07 15.78 13.95
C ASP A 75 8.22 14.26 13.78
N GLU A 76 8.62 13.76 12.61
CA GLU A 76 8.84 12.32 12.42
C GLU A 76 10.04 11.77 13.21
N LEU A 77 11.01 12.62 13.53
CA LEU A 77 12.14 12.25 14.36
C LEU A 77 11.80 12.33 15.86
N GLY A 78 10.95 13.29 16.25
CA GLY A 78 10.46 13.51 17.61
C GLY A 78 9.34 12.54 18.01
N GLU A 79 8.38 12.27 17.13
CA GLU A 79 7.28 11.34 17.36
C GLU A 79 7.67 9.91 16.98
N CYS A 80 7.90 9.10 18.01
CA CYS A 80 7.23 7.81 18.23
C CYS A 80 7.59 7.42 19.68
N GLU A 81 6.85 7.96 20.64
CA GLU A 81 6.57 7.29 21.91
C GLU A 81 5.17 6.71 21.77
N ASN A 82 5.09 5.40 21.57
CA ASN A 82 3.96 4.52 21.87
C ASN A 82 4.47 3.08 21.71
#